data_AF-A0A3D8UQS7-F1
#
_entry.id   AF-A0A3D8UQS7-F1
#
_cell.length_a   1.000
_cell.length_b   1.000
_cell.length_c   1.000
_cell.angle_alpha   90.00
_cell.angle_beta   90.00
_cell.angle_gamma   90.00
#
_symmetry.space_group_name_H-M   'P 1'
#
loop_
_entity.id
_entity.type
_entity.pdbx_description
1 polymer ?
#
loop_
_entity_poly.entity_id
_entity_poly.type
_entity_poly.pdbx_seq_one_letter_code
_entity_poly.pdbx_strand_id
1 'polypeptide(L)' 'MKSLSEIETTSKRASRALGYSWGISEEVGKSVRLLEMFNFEGIKNLNEYLNEKKDKKFENLNL' A
#
# COMPACT_ATOMS: atom_id res chain seq x y z
N MET A 1 6.61 18.13 -3.94
CA MET A 1 7.14 17.57 -2.68
C MET A 1 6.09 16.60 -2.17
N LYS A 2 6.45 15.35 -1.87
CA LYS A 2 5.54 14.40 -1.19
C LYS A 2 6.07 14.26 0.23
N SER A 3 5.28 14.62 1.24
CA SER A 3 5.68 14.41 2.64
C SER A 3 5.41 12.97 3.07
N LEU A 4 6.17 12.48 4.05
CA LEU A 4 5.96 11.14 4.63
C LEU A 4 4.53 10.98 5.19
N SER A 5 3.93 12.06 5.71
CA SER A 5 2.56 12.06 6.21
C SER A 5 1.52 11.93 5.09
N GLU A 6 1.73 12.61 3.95
CA GLU A 6 0.86 12.47 2.78
C GLU A 6 0.94 11.05 2.20
N ILE A 7 2.14 10.46 2.15
CA ILE A 7 2.36 9.09 1.68
C ILE A 7 1.58 8.10 2.54
N GLU A 8 1.71 8.18 3.86
CA GLU A 8 1.01 7.32 4.80
C GLU A 8 -0.51 7.46 4.68
N THR A 9 -1.02 8.69 4.70
CA THR A 9 -2.46 8.98 4.64
C THR A 9 -3.07 8.52 3.32
N THR A 10 -2.38 8.75 2.21
CA THR A 10 -2.84 8.35 0.88
C THR A 10 -2.85 6.83 0.73
N SER A 11 -1.78 6.17 1.17
CA SER A 11 -1.65 4.71 1.13
C SER A 11 -2.75 4.03 1.95
N LYS A 12 -3.00 4.51 3.18
CA LYS A 12 -4.09 4.03 4.03
C LYS A 12 -5.46 4.21 3.37
N ARG A 13 -5.73 5.37 2.78
CA ARG A 13 -7.00 5.64 2.08
C ARG A 13 -7.18 4.74 0.87
N ALA A 14 -6.13 4.52 0.08
CA ALA A 14 -6.16 3.63 -1.06
C ALA A 14 -6.48 2.18 -0.65
N SER A 15 -5.85 1.68 0.42
CA SER A 15 -6.17 0.36 0.97
C SER A 15 -7.62 0.29 1.50
N ARG A 16 -8.11 1.32 2.20
CA ARG A 16 -9.51 1.34 2.66
C ARG A 16 -10.51 1.33 1.50
N ALA A 17 -10.22 2.06 0.41
CA ALA A 17 -11.06 2.09 -0.78
C ALA A 17 -11.19 0.72 -1.47
N LEU A 18 -10.20 -0.16 -1.29
CA LEU A 18 -10.21 -1.54 -1.80
C LEU A 18 -10.78 -2.57 -0.82
N GLY A 19 -11.41 -2.10 0.28
CA GLY A 19 -12.13 -2.96 1.21
C GLY A 19 -11.29 -3.58 2.32
N TYR A 20 -10.01 -3.19 2.47
CA TYR A 20 -9.22 -3.66 3.62
C TYR A 20 -9.75 -3.10 4.95
N SER A 21 -9.53 -3.86 6.02
CA SER A 21 -9.85 -3.41 7.38
C SER A 21 -9.01 -2.20 7.77
N TRP A 22 -9.45 -1.47 8.79
CA TRP A 22 -8.73 -0.28 9.28
C TRP A 22 -7.30 -0.63 9.73
N GLY A 23 -7.14 -1.74 10.47
CA GLY A 23 -5.83 -2.19 10.94
C GLY A 23 -4.87 -2.56 9.81
N ILE A 24 -5.35 -3.31 8.80
CA ILE A 24 -4.51 -3.65 7.63
C ILE A 24 -4.10 -2.37 6.88
N SER A 25 -5.04 -1.44 6.69
CA SER A 25 -4.76 -0.20 5.97
C SER A 25 -3.77 0.70 6.71
N GLU A 26 -3.79 0.70 8.04
CA GLU A 26 -2.82 1.39 8.88
C GLU A 26 -1.41 0.83 8.66
N GLU A 27 -1.27 -0.49 8.71
CA GLU A 27 0.03 -1.16 8.52
C GLU A 27 0.57 -0.99 7.10
N VAL A 28 -0.30 -0.98 6.07
CA VAL A 28 0.10 -0.64 4.71
C VAL A 28 0.65 0.79 4.63
N GLY A 29 -0.04 1.77 5.24
CA GLY A 29 0.40 3.16 5.26
C GLY A 29 1.78 3.34 5.90
N LYS A 30 2.00 2.73 7.07
CA LYS A 30 3.29 2.75 7.77
C LYS A 30 4.40 2.06 6.96
N SER A 31 4.08 0.92 6.34
CA SER A 31 5.05 0.15 5.54
C SER A 31 5.51 0.93 4.31
N VAL A 32 4.58 1.55 3.57
CA VAL A 32 4.90 2.34 2.39
C VAL A 32 5.67 3.61 2.77
N ARG A 33 5.30 4.27 3.87
CA ARG A 33 6.07 5.38 4.43
C ARG A 33 7.50 4.98 4.77
N LEU A 34 7.68 3.81 5.37
CA LEU A 34 9.00 3.30 5.75
C LEU A 34 9.87 3.02 4.51
N LEU A 35 9.30 2.40 3.48
CA LEU A 35 10.00 2.14 2.22
C LEU A 35 10.49 3.45 1.57
N GLU A 36 9.61 4.44 1.47
CA GLU A 36 9.95 5.75 0.89
C GLU A 36 10.97 6.51 1.76
N MET A 37 10.94 6.35 3.08
CA MET A 37 11.95 6.92 3.99
C MET A 37 13.35 6.37 3.72
N PHE A 38 13.46 5.13 3.25
CA PHE A 38 14.72 4.48 2.86
C PHE A 38 15.02 4.61 1.36
N ASN A 39 14.33 5.50 0.63
CA ASN A 39 14.45 5.68 -0.83
C ASN A 39 14.15 4.41 -1.66
N PHE A 40 13.29 3.51 -1.16
CA PHE A 40 12.72 2.44 -1.97
C PHE A 40 11.40 2.90 -2.63
N GLU A 41 11.07 2.29 -3.78
CA GLU A 41 9.87 2.63 -4.59
C GLU A 41 8.55 2.11 -3.96
N GLY A 42 8.27 2.45 -2.71
CA GLY A 42 7.12 1.94 -1.95
C GLY A 42 5.77 2.35 -2.55
N ILE A 43 5.62 3.60 -2.98
CA ILE A 43 4.36 4.11 -3.57
C ILE A 43 4.05 3.37 -4.87
N LYS A 44 5.07 3.16 -5.71
CA LYS A 44 4.91 2.51 -7.00
C LYS A 44 4.52 1.04 -6.82
N ASN A 45 5.21 0.33 -5.92
CA ASN A 45 4.86 -1.04 -5.54
C ASN A 45 3.42 -1.13 -5.04
N LEU A 46 2.99 -0.23 -4.13
CA LEU A 46 1.60 -0.21 -3.68
C LEU A 46 0.63 -0.02 -4.85
N ASN A 47 0.89 0.96 -5.73
CA ASN A 47 0.00 1.22 -6.87
C ASN A 47 -0.11 0.02 -7.81
N GLU A 48 1.01 -0.62 -8.15
CA GLU A 48 1.03 -1.84 -8.96
C GLU A 48 0.23 -2.95 -8.28
N TYR A 49 0.49 -3.24 -7.00
CA TYR A 49 -0.25 -4.25 -6.23
C TYR A 49 -1.76 -4.00 -6.23
N LEU A 50 -2.18 -2.76 -5.98
CA LEU A 50 -3.61 -2.42 -5.89
C LEU A 50 -4.32 -2.51 -7.26
N ASN A 51 -3.61 -2.25 -8.35
CA ASN A 51 -4.14 -2.44 -9.71
C ASN A 51 -4.22 -3.94 -10.06
N GLU A 52 -3.15 -4.69 -9.79
CA GLU A 52 -3.08 -6.12 -10.10
C GLU A 52 -4.04 -6.96 -9.26
N LYS A 53 -4.39 -6.52 -8.05
CA LYS A 53 -5.33 -7.24 -7.16
C LYS A 53 -6.68 -7.54 -7.81
N LYS A 54 -7.13 -6.73 -8.77
CA LYS A 54 -8.39 -6.99 -9.48
C LYS A 54 -8.31 -8.25 -10.36
N ASP A 55 -7.12 -8.55 -10.87
CA ASP A 55 -6.90 -9.60 -11.86
C ASP A 55 -6.18 -10.83 -11.26
N LYS A 56 -5.34 -10.62 -10.23
CA LYS A 56 -4.55 -11.67 -9.58
C LYS A 56 -5.14 -12.05 -8.23
N LYS A 57 -5.58 -13.30 -8.10
CA LYS A 57 -5.97 -13.90 -6.81
C LYS A 57 -4.72 -14.32 -6.03
N PHE A 58 -4.14 -13.36 -5.31
CA PHE A 58 -2.98 -13.59 -4.44
C PHE A 58 -3.26 -14.59 -3.29
N GLU A 59 -4.53 -14.86 -2.99
CA GLU A 59 -4.97 -15.85 -2.00
C GLU A 59 -4.61 -17.29 -2.36
N ASN A 60 -4.36 -17.57 -3.65
CA ASN A 60 -4.05 -18.91 -4.16
C ASN A 60 -2.55 -19.11 -4.44
N LEU A 61 -1.69 -18.20 -3.97
CA LEU A 61 -0.25 -18.38 -4.11
C LEU A 61 0.22 -19.51 -3.19
N ASN A 62 0.67 -20.61 -3.79
CA ASN A 62 1.47 -21.60 -3.07
C ASN A 62 2.89 -21.04 -2.92
N LEU A 63 3.20 -20.60 -1.71
CA LEU A 63 4.53 -20.15 -1.28
C LEU A 63 5.43 -21.34 -0.94
#